data_AF-A0A355D6N6-F1
#
_entry.id   AF-A0A355D6N6-F1
#
_cell.length_a   1.000
_cell.length_b   1.000
_cell.length_c   1.000
_cell.angle_alpha   90.00
_cell.angle_beta   90.00
_cell.angle_gamma   90.00
#
_symmetry.space_group_name_H-M   'P 1'
#
loop_
_entity.id
_entity.type
_entity.pdbx_description
1 polymer ?
#
loop_
_entity_poly.entity_id
_entity_poly.type
_entity_poly.pdbx_seq_one_letter_code
_entity_poly.pdbx_strand_id
1 'polypeptide(L)'
;MEVQITTLGALLGLVVAIVLIIKKVQPVYSLILGAVVGGLVGGAGIEGTVSVMISGAKDIMPAILRIVTSGVLAGVLIKTGAAAKIADQIVKSLGEKRALFAIALSTMILTAVGVFIDVAVITV
;
A
#
# COMPACT_ATOMS: atom_id res chain seq x y z
N MET A 1 -21.26 16.64 -14.32
CA MET A 1 -20.50 16.52 -15.58
C MET A 1 -19.43 15.47 -15.36
N GLU A 2 -19.45 14.38 -16.12
CA GLU A 2 -18.35 13.41 -16.08
C GLU A 2 -17.13 14.04 -16.74
N VAL A 3 -16.10 14.29 -15.94
CA VAL A 3 -14.83 14.81 -16.42
C VAL A 3 -14.08 13.66 -17.09
N GLN A 4 -14.02 13.69 -18.42
CA GLN A 4 -13.29 12.69 -19.21
C GLN A 4 -11.85 13.16 -19.43
N ILE A 5 -10.89 12.33 -19.00
CA ILE A 5 -9.47 12.54 -19.24
C ILE A 5 -9.08 11.78 -20.51
N THR A 6 -8.41 12.44 -21.44
CA THR A 6 -7.93 11.75 -22.64
C THR A 6 -6.87 10.69 -22.30
N THR A 7 -6.86 9.60 -23.06
CA THR A 7 -5.88 8.51 -22.90
C THR A 7 -4.44 9.00 -23.07
N LEU A 8 -4.22 9.97 -23.97
CA LEU A 8 -2.92 10.63 -24.17
C LEU A 8 -2.48 11.42 -22.93
N GLY A 9 -3.38 12.16 -22.29
CA GLY A 9 -3.09 12.86 -21.04
C GLY A 9 -2.71 11.89 -19.92
N ALA A 10 -3.47 10.82 -19.75
CA ALA A 10 -3.17 9.78 -18.75
C ALA A 10 -1.81 9.12 -18.97
N LEU A 11 -1.47 8.76 -20.22
CA LEU A 11 -0.16 8.19 -20.58
C LEU A 11 0.99 9.16 -20.28
N LEU A 12 0.84 10.43 -20.62
CA LEU A 12 1.86 11.45 -20.33
C LEU A 12 2.06 11.65 -18.83
N GLY A 13 0.97 11.71 -18.06
CA GLY A 13 1.03 11.78 -16.60
C GLY A 13 1.79 10.58 -15.99
N LEU A 14 1.52 9.37 -16.50
CA LEU A 14 2.21 8.15 -16.09
C LEU A 14 3.72 8.20 -16.42
N VAL A 15 4.07 8.62 -17.64
CA VAL A 15 5.49 8.75 -18.05
C VAL A 15 6.21 9.75 -17.16
N VAL A 16 5.59 10.90 -16.85
CA VAL A 16 6.17 11.90 -15.95
C VAL A 16 6.39 11.31 -14.55
N ALA A 17 5.42 10.61 -13.99
CA ALA A 17 5.55 9.97 -12.69
C ALA A 17 6.72 8.96 -12.67
N ILE A 18 6.80 8.08 -13.68
CA ILE A 18 7.86 7.05 -13.79
C ILE A 18 9.24 7.71 -13.91
N VAL A 19 9.38 8.72 -14.76
CA VAL A 19 10.66 9.43 -14.93
C VAL A 19 11.10 10.09 -13.62
N LEU A 20 10.17 10.69 -12.86
CA LEU A 20 10.48 11.29 -11.55
C LEU A 20 10.90 10.22 -10.53
N ILE A 21 10.26 9.06 -10.51
CA ILE A 21 10.65 7.92 -9.64
C ILE A 21 12.06 7.43 -10.00
N ILE A 22 12.36 7.26 -11.29
CA ILE A 22 13.71 6.85 -11.76
C ILE A 22 14.77 7.90 -11.36
N LYS A 23 14.41 9.18 -11.34
CA LYS A 23 15.26 10.28 -10.86
C LYS A 23 15.39 10.36 -9.32
N LYS A 24 14.93 9.34 -8.58
CA LYS A 24 14.98 9.27 -7.11
C LYS A 24 14.13 10.32 -6.38
N VAL A 25 13.11 10.87 -7.03
CA VAL A 25 12.08 11.66 -6.33
C VAL A 25 11.18 10.71 -5.55
N GLN A 26 10.77 11.10 -4.34
CA GLN A 26 9.88 10.28 -3.51
C GLN A 26 8.60 9.92 -4.30
N PRO A 27 8.22 8.63 -4.39
CA PRO A 27 7.12 8.18 -5.24
C PRO A 27 5.80 8.90 -5.02
N VAL A 28 5.50 9.28 -3.77
CA VAL A 28 4.28 10.02 -3.42
C VAL A 28 4.15 11.32 -4.21
N TYR A 29 5.21 12.14 -4.24
CA TYR A 29 5.19 13.41 -4.96
C TYR A 29 5.21 13.19 -6.48
N SER A 30 5.95 12.19 -6.94
CA SER A 30 6.00 11.82 -8.37
C SER A 30 4.64 11.43 -8.92
N LEU A 31 3.87 10.64 -8.17
CA LEU A 31 2.52 10.21 -8.55
C LEU A 31 1.51 11.36 -8.51
N ILE A 32 1.58 12.22 -7.48
CA ILE A 32 0.74 13.42 -7.41
C ILE A 32 1.00 14.34 -8.60
N LEU A 33 2.28 14.61 -8.91
CA LEU A 33 2.65 15.42 -10.06
C LEU A 33 2.21 14.79 -11.38
N GLY A 34 2.39 13.49 -11.54
CA GLY A 34 1.91 12.75 -12.72
C GLY A 34 0.40 12.85 -12.91
N ALA A 35 -0.38 12.73 -11.82
CA ALA A 35 -1.83 12.89 -11.86
C ALA A 35 -2.25 14.32 -12.24
N VAL A 36 -1.57 15.34 -11.71
CA VAL A 36 -1.83 16.75 -12.06
C VAL A 36 -1.50 17.01 -13.53
N VAL A 37 -0.32 16.62 -13.99
CA VAL A 37 0.09 16.80 -15.39
C VAL A 37 -0.83 16.04 -16.33
N GLY A 38 -1.17 14.79 -15.99
CA GLY A 38 -2.04 13.95 -16.80
C GLY A 38 -3.47 14.46 -16.90
N GLY A 39 -4.03 15.01 -15.81
CA GLY A 39 -5.35 15.63 -15.81
C GLY A 39 -5.39 16.93 -16.62
N LEU A 40 -4.37 17.78 -16.47
CA LEU A 40 -4.28 19.05 -17.19
C LEU A 40 -4.10 18.84 -18.70
N VAL A 41 -3.12 18.02 -19.10
CA VAL A 41 -2.90 17.67 -20.51
C VAL A 41 -4.07 16.85 -21.07
N GLY A 42 -4.73 16.09 -20.21
CA GLY A 42 -5.91 15.30 -20.51
C GLY A 42 -7.18 16.11 -20.79
N GLY A 43 -7.15 17.44 -20.64
CA GLY A 43 -8.28 18.32 -20.95
C GLY A 43 -9.31 18.47 -19.81
N ALA A 44 -9.02 17.93 -18.62
CA ALA A 44 -9.94 18.01 -17.47
C ALA A 44 -9.99 19.41 -16.82
N GLY A 45 -9.05 20.30 -17.15
CA GLY A 45 -8.87 21.58 -16.46
C GLY A 45 -8.42 21.41 -15.00
N ILE A 46 -8.15 22.52 -14.30
CA ILE A 46 -7.66 22.47 -12.91
C ILE A 46 -8.73 21.88 -11.98
N GLU A 47 -9.95 22.41 -12.04
CA GLU A 47 -11.05 21.99 -11.17
C GLU A 47 -11.44 20.52 -11.41
N GLY A 48 -11.56 20.10 -12.67
CA GLY A 48 -11.86 18.72 -13.02
C GLY A 48 -10.75 17.75 -12.63
N THR A 49 -9.48 18.13 -12.81
CA THR A 49 -8.34 17.31 -12.37
C THR A 49 -8.36 17.09 -10.87
N VAL A 50 -8.55 18.16 -10.08
CA VAL A 50 -8.62 18.07 -8.62
C VAL A 50 -9.84 17.24 -8.18
N SER A 51 -10.99 17.42 -8.83
CA SER A 51 -12.20 16.65 -8.55
C SER A 51 -11.99 15.15 -8.77
N VAL A 52 -11.39 14.76 -9.90
CA VAL A 52 -11.07 13.36 -10.22
C VAL A 52 -10.06 12.79 -9.22
N MET A 53 -9.03 13.55 -8.85
CA MET A 53 -8.06 13.13 -7.84
C MET A 53 -8.71 12.89 -6.48
N ILE A 54 -9.60 13.79 -6.03
CA ILE A 54 -10.33 13.65 -4.77
C ILE A 54 -11.27 12.43 -4.82
N SER A 55 -11.99 12.23 -5.92
CA SER A 55 -12.87 11.07 -6.08
C SER A 55 -12.08 9.76 -6.03
N GLY A 56 -10.99 9.66 -6.80
CA GLY A 56 -10.14 8.46 -6.79
C GLY A 56 -9.52 8.19 -5.42
N ALA A 57 -9.09 9.24 -4.71
CA ALA A 57 -8.58 9.10 -3.34
C ALA A 57 -9.66 8.63 -2.35
N LYS A 58 -10.90 9.11 -2.51
CA LYS A 58 -12.05 8.69 -1.68
C LYS A 58 -12.36 7.21 -1.85
N ASP A 59 -12.28 6.69 -3.07
CA ASP A 59 -12.61 5.29 -3.37
C ASP A 59 -11.63 4.30 -2.71
N ILE A 60 -10.35 4.68 -2.58
CA ILE A 60 -9.32 3.85 -1.93
C ILE A 60 -9.16 4.13 -0.43
N MET A 61 -9.76 5.19 0.10
CA MET A 61 -9.62 5.60 1.51
C MET A 61 -9.98 4.49 2.51
N PRO A 62 -11.08 3.71 2.32
CA PRO A 62 -11.40 2.61 3.24
C PRO A 62 -10.30 1.54 3.30
N ALA A 63 -9.63 1.24 2.18
CA ALA A 63 -8.52 0.30 2.13
C ALA A 63 -7.29 0.85 2.87
N ILE A 64 -6.94 2.12 2.62
CA ILE A 64 -5.83 2.80 3.31
C ILE A 64 -6.05 2.79 4.83
N LEU A 65 -7.24 3.14 5.29
CA LEU A 65 -7.57 3.14 6.71
C LEU A 65 -7.39 1.74 7.33
N ARG A 66 -7.82 0.68 6.64
CA ARG A 66 -7.61 -0.70 7.09
C ARG A 66 -6.13 -1.04 7.23
N ILE A 67 -5.31 -0.69 6.23
CA ILE A 67 -3.85 -0.90 6.26
C ILE A 67 -3.22 -0.16 7.44
N VAL A 68 -3.56 1.12 7.62
CA VAL A 68 -3.03 1.93 8.71
C VAL A 68 -3.43 1.35 10.07
N THR A 69 -4.71 1.01 10.28
CA THR A 69 -5.16 0.44 11.55
C THR A 69 -4.47 -0.87 11.90
N SER A 70 -4.21 -1.71 10.90
CA SER A 70 -3.51 -2.99 11.10
C SER A 70 -2.01 -2.80 11.31
N GLY A 71 -1.40 -1.80 10.67
CA GLY A 71 -0.04 -1.37 10.97
C GLY A 71 0.12 -0.89 12.42
N VAL A 72 -0.87 -0.17 12.96
CA VAL A 72 -0.90 0.21 14.38
C VAL A 72 -0.95 -1.02 15.28
N LEU A 73 -1.84 -1.99 14.99
CA LEU A 73 -1.93 -3.26 15.73
C LEU A 73 -0.58 -4.01 15.71
N ALA A 74 0.02 -4.18 14.53
CA ALA A 74 1.32 -4.83 14.37
C ALA A 74 2.41 -4.11 15.17
N GLY A 75 2.44 -2.77 15.12
CA GLY A 75 3.37 -1.96 15.91
C GLY A 75 3.25 -2.19 17.41
N VAL A 76 2.01 -2.30 17.93
CA VAL A 76 1.76 -2.60 19.35
C VAL A 76 2.21 -4.02 19.71
N LEU A 77 1.90 -5.02 18.89
CA LEU A 77 2.32 -6.42 19.14
C LEU A 77 3.85 -6.59 19.16
N ILE A 78 4.55 -5.86 18.30
CA ILE A 78 6.02 -5.85 18.25
C ILE A 78 6.58 -5.13 19.49
N LYS A 79 6.10 -3.91 19.80
CA LYS A 79 6.62 -3.12 20.94
C LYS A 79 6.35 -3.78 22.30
N THR A 80 5.26 -4.51 22.43
CA THR A 80 4.90 -5.21 23.68
C THR A 80 5.57 -6.57 23.83
N GLY A 81 6.27 -7.07 22.79
CA GLY A 81 6.83 -8.42 22.78
C GLY A 81 5.77 -9.54 22.69
N ALA A 82 4.49 -9.19 22.55
CA ALA A 82 3.40 -10.16 22.41
C ALA A 82 3.58 -11.06 21.19
N ALA A 83 4.02 -10.49 20.05
CA ALA A 83 4.32 -11.25 18.84
C ALA A 83 5.40 -12.33 19.07
N ALA A 84 6.48 -11.98 19.78
CA ALA A 84 7.55 -12.93 20.10
C ALA A 84 7.08 -14.04 21.04
N LYS A 85 6.28 -13.70 22.07
CA LYS A 85 5.66 -14.70 22.95
C LYS A 85 4.73 -15.66 22.22
N ILE A 86 3.94 -15.16 21.27
CA ILE A 86 3.06 -15.98 20.43
C ILE A 86 3.92 -16.96 19.60
N ALA A 87 4.99 -16.48 18.97
CA ALA A 87 5.91 -17.31 18.21
C ALA A 87 6.55 -18.42 19.04
N ASP A 88 7.11 -18.06 20.21
CA ASP A 88 7.74 -19.02 21.12
C ASP A 88 6.76 -20.09 21.59
N GLN A 89 5.52 -19.71 21.85
CA GLN A 89 4.49 -20.65 22.29
C GLN A 89 4.07 -21.60 21.16
N ILE A 90 3.99 -21.13 19.92
CA ILE A 90 3.72 -21.96 18.74
C ILE A 90 4.85 -22.99 18.56
N VAL A 91 6.11 -22.55 18.63
CA VAL A 91 7.28 -23.44 18.50
C VAL A 91 7.30 -24.49 19.61
N LYS A 92 7.04 -24.10 20.86
CA LYS A 92 6.94 -25.04 21.99
C LYS A 92 5.80 -26.04 21.83
N SER A 93 4.64 -25.60 21.35
CA SER A 93 3.45 -26.45 21.22
C SER A 93 3.56 -27.46 20.06
N LEU A 94 4.24 -27.12 18.96
CA LEU A 94 4.40 -28.02 17.80
C LEU A 94 5.59 -28.98 17.92
N GLY A 95 6.49 -28.72 18.87
CA GLY A 95 7.63 -29.58 19.20
C GLY A 95 8.82 -29.41 18.25
N GLU A 96 10.03 -29.52 18.81
CA GLU A 96 11.31 -29.28 18.11
C GLU A 96 11.50 -30.13 16.86
N LYS A 97 10.91 -31.34 16.80
CA LYS A 97 10.97 -32.22 15.63
C LYS A 97 10.38 -31.59 14.35
N ARG A 98 9.53 -30.56 14.47
CA ARG A 98 8.93 -29.83 13.35
C ARG A 98 9.27 -28.33 13.40
N ALA A 99 10.44 -27.97 13.93
CA ALA A 99 10.84 -26.57 14.13
C ALA A 99 10.69 -25.70 12.86
N LEU A 100 11.08 -26.21 11.69
CA LEU A 100 10.92 -25.49 10.42
C LEU A 100 9.46 -25.18 10.09
N PHE A 101 8.56 -26.14 10.32
CA PHE A 101 7.12 -25.95 10.10
C PHE A 101 6.52 -25.01 11.15
N ALA A 102 6.96 -25.10 12.40
CA ALA A 102 6.49 -24.23 13.47
C ALA A 102 6.91 -22.77 13.26
N ILE A 103 8.13 -22.53 12.80
CA ILE A 103 8.61 -21.19 12.43
C ILE A 103 7.83 -20.67 11.23
N ALA A 104 7.66 -21.46 10.16
CA ALA A 104 6.88 -21.06 8.99
C ALA A 104 5.42 -20.72 9.36
N LEU A 105 4.78 -21.54 10.20
CA LEU A 105 3.42 -21.30 10.70
C LEU A 105 3.35 -20.04 11.56
N SER A 106 4.31 -19.85 12.47
CA SER A 106 4.39 -18.66 13.29
C SER A 106 4.56 -17.40 12.44
N THR A 107 5.47 -17.41 11.47
CA THR A 107 5.67 -16.28 10.56
C THR A 107 4.40 -16.00 9.78
N MET A 108 3.72 -17.02 9.26
CA MET A 108 2.45 -16.87 8.54
C MET A 108 1.36 -16.24 9.40
N ILE A 109 1.22 -16.66 10.66
CA ILE A 109 0.21 -16.09 11.57
C ILE A 109 0.57 -14.64 11.91
N LEU A 110 1.83 -14.35 12.21
CA LEU A 110 2.27 -13.00 12.58
C LEU A 110 2.16 -12.00 11.42
N THR A 111 2.43 -12.42 10.18
CA THR A 111 2.25 -11.57 9.00
C THR A 111 0.77 -11.40 8.62
N ALA A 112 -0.07 -12.41 8.87
CA ALA A 112 -1.51 -12.32 8.62
C ALA A 112 -2.23 -11.30 9.51
N VAL A 113 -1.79 -11.09 10.75
CA VAL A 113 -2.43 -10.19 11.73
C VAL A 113 -2.30 -8.71 11.36
N GLY A 114 -1.28 -8.34 10.58
CA GLY A 114 -0.88 -6.95 10.37
C GLY A 114 -1.27 -6.31 9.04
N VAL A 115 -2.00 -6.99 8.15
CA VAL A 115 -2.21 -6.49 6.78
C VAL A 115 -0.86 -6.40 6.05
N PHE A 116 -0.06 -7.47 6.17
CA PHE A 116 1.08 -7.69 5.28
C PHE A 116 0.66 -8.45 4.02
N ILE A 117 -0.47 -9.15 4.02
CA ILE A 117 -0.89 -9.96 2.87
C ILE A 117 -1.30 -9.09 1.68
N ASP A 118 -2.03 -7.99 1.87
CA ASP A 118 -2.39 -7.08 0.78
C ASP A 118 -1.19 -6.26 0.28
N VAL A 119 -0.32 -5.77 1.17
CA VAL A 119 0.94 -5.11 0.78
C VAL A 119 1.84 -6.11 0.04
N ALA A 120 1.96 -7.35 0.52
CA ALA A 120 2.71 -8.41 -0.15
C ALA A 120 2.11 -8.79 -1.52
N VAL A 121 0.78 -8.86 -1.64
CA VAL A 121 0.11 -9.14 -2.92
C VAL A 121 0.25 -7.97 -3.90
N ILE A 122 0.36 -6.73 -3.42
CA ILE A 122 0.60 -5.55 -4.28
C ILE A 122 2.09 -5.41 -4.64
N THR A 123 3.03 -5.94 -3.84
CA THR A 123 4.48 -5.78 -4.05
C THR A 123 5.18 -6.98 -4.68
N VAL A 124 4.58 -8.17 -4.72
CA VAL A 124 5.13 -9.38 -5.36
C VAL A 124 4.55 -9.58 -6.76
#